data_AF-A0A1J6K1G6-F1
#
_entry.id   AF-A0A1J6K1G6-F1
#
_cell.length_a   1.000
_cell.length_b   1.000
_cell.length_c   1.000
_cell.angle_alpha   90.00
_cell.angle_beta   90.00
_cell.angle_gamma   90.00
#
_symmetry.space_group_name_H-M   'P 1'
#
loop_
_entity.id
_entity.type
_entity.pdbx_description
1 polymer ?
#
loop_
_entity_poly.entity_id
_entity_poly.type
_entity_poly.pdbx_seq_one_letter_code
_entity_poly.pdbx_strand_id
1 'polypeptide(L)'
;MEEQSRTDTGNIRKRKKGSEDPTHEKSEKRVRFSGHVQIFPLSGDPSHETEEENLLRGKRFSKLEDEIVKEAVHNYIDIHNLGEQGLQKILNSRSNPEVKGCWKEIGSAIPYRPYTAVYYRAQVLFRRSETRKWTEEEYEMVRKFHKEHGNNWMADELGKHRFHAKAKTGQ
;
A
#
# COMPACT_ATOMS: atom_id res chain seq x y z
N MET A 1 21.34 -52.62 51.71
CA MET A 1 19.97 -53.06 52.01
C MET A 1 19.18 -51.80 52.27
N GLU A 2 18.45 -51.35 51.24
CA GLU A 2 16.96 -51.35 51.23
C GLU A 2 16.43 -50.23 52.14
N GLU A 3 15.51 -49.35 51.76
CA GLU A 3 14.42 -49.45 50.79
C GLU A 3 13.86 -48.03 50.56
N GLN A 4 13.21 -47.83 49.41
CA GLN A 4 12.43 -46.65 49.07
C GLN A 4 11.20 -46.50 49.99
N SER A 5 10.76 -45.27 50.25
CA SER A 5 9.33 -44.98 50.34
C SER A 5 9.00 -43.60 49.77
N ARG A 6 8.10 -43.61 48.78
CA ARG A 6 7.35 -42.47 48.23
C ARG A 6 6.08 -42.29 49.05
N THR A 7 5.70 -41.05 49.34
CA THR A 7 4.31 -40.55 49.37
C THR A 7 4.40 -39.03 49.12
N ASP A 8 3.87 -38.51 48.02
CA ASP A 8 2.48 -38.23 47.64
C ASP A 8 1.98 -36.84 48.09
N THR A 9 1.24 -36.28 47.15
CA THR A 9 0.78 -34.93 46.86
C THR A 9 -0.11 -34.28 47.92
N GLY A 10 -0.06 -32.94 47.97
CA GLY A 10 -0.93 -32.13 48.82
C GLY A 10 -1.08 -30.70 48.29
N ASN A 11 -2.02 -30.50 47.38
CA ASN A 11 -2.45 -29.20 46.86
C ASN A 11 -3.35 -28.50 47.91
N ILE A 12 -2.96 -27.33 48.43
CA ILE A 12 -3.87 -26.44 49.17
C ILE A 12 -3.75 -25.00 48.65
N ARG A 13 -4.84 -24.55 48.03
CA ARG A 13 -5.14 -23.16 47.66
C ARG A 13 -5.63 -22.36 48.88
N LYS A 14 -5.20 -21.10 49.02
CA LYS A 14 -5.98 -19.91 49.51
C LYS A 14 -5.02 -18.70 49.60
N ARG A 15 -5.18 -17.66 48.76
CA ARG A 15 -6.04 -16.44 48.87
C ARG A 15 -5.27 -15.18 49.37
N LYS A 16 -4.92 -14.33 48.40
CA LYS A 16 -5.12 -12.85 48.24
C LYS A 16 -5.22 -11.89 49.45
N LYS A 17 -4.30 -10.90 49.48
CA LYS A 17 -4.43 -9.42 49.72
C LYS A 17 -3.04 -8.91 50.17
N GLY A 18 -2.45 -7.77 49.80
CA GLY A 18 -2.86 -6.53 49.12
C GLY A 18 -2.01 -5.37 49.73
N SER A 19 -1.67 -4.36 48.92
CA SER A 19 -0.92 -3.09 49.19
C SER A 19 0.57 -3.22 49.58
N GLU A 20 1.52 -2.45 49.04
CA GLU A 20 1.56 -0.97 48.89
C GLU A 20 2.33 -0.50 47.62
N ASP A 21 1.87 0.61 47.03
CA ASP A 21 2.45 1.32 45.86
C ASP A 21 3.69 2.16 46.24
N PRO A 22 4.80 2.13 45.47
CA PRO A 22 5.83 3.17 45.56
C PRO A 22 5.52 4.30 44.57
N THR A 23 5.38 5.51 45.10
CA THR A 23 5.22 6.77 44.36
C THR A 23 6.34 6.96 43.33
N HIS A 24 6.02 6.80 42.05
CA HIS A 24 6.93 7.13 40.95
C HIS A 24 6.88 8.63 40.68
N GLU A 25 7.86 9.39 41.16
CA GLU A 25 8.07 10.76 40.69
C GLU A 25 8.22 10.73 39.16
N LYS A 26 7.41 11.51 38.45
CA LYS A 26 7.46 11.59 36.99
C LYS A 26 8.67 12.43 36.60
N SER A 27 9.82 11.80 36.36
CA SER A 27 10.91 12.47 35.67
C SER A 27 10.45 12.84 34.25
N GLU A 28 10.63 14.11 33.89
CA GLU A 28 10.33 14.58 32.54
C GLU A 28 11.26 13.87 31.55
N LYS A 29 10.69 12.97 30.74
CA LYS A 29 11.43 12.19 29.73
C LYS A 29 11.90 13.11 28.61
N ARG A 30 13.06 13.75 28.78
CA ARG A 30 13.72 14.54 27.74
C ARG A 30 14.55 13.62 26.85
N VAL A 31 14.16 13.50 25.58
CA VAL A 31 14.93 12.75 24.58
C VAL A 31 16.22 13.52 24.28
N ARG A 32 17.36 12.85 24.47
CA ARG A 32 18.67 13.34 24.03
C ARG A 32 19.09 12.54 22.80
N PHE A 33 19.34 13.22 21.69
CA PHE A 33 19.96 12.60 20.53
C PHE A 33 21.46 12.45 20.80
N SER A 34 21.98 11.22 20.77
CA SER A 34 23.42 11.01 20.67
C SER A 34 23.85 11.41 19.26
N GLY A 35 24.95 12.17 19.13
CA GLY A 35 25.48 12.59 17.83
C GLY A 35 26.07 11.45 16.99
N HIS A 36 25.98 10.21 17.47
CA HIS A 36 26.45 9.02 16.77
C HIS A 36 25.31 8.46 15.92
N VAL A 37 25.34 8.79 14.63
CA VAL A 37 24.45 8.21 13.63
C VAL A 37 24.90 6.77 13.38
N GLN A 38 24.16 5.81 13.92
CA GLN A 38 24.31 4.42 13.50
C GLN A 38 23.67 4.25 12.13
N ILE A 39 24.52 4.12 11.10
CA ILE A 39 24.08 3.73 9.77
C ILE A 39 23.95 2.21 9.79
N PHE A 40 22.72 1.72 9.71
CA PHE A 40 22.45 0.29 9.56
C PHE A 40 22.58 -0.07 8.08
N PRO A 41 23.61 -0.80 7.66
CA PRO A 41 23.64 -1.35 6.32
C PRO A 41 22.47 -2.33 6.18
N LEU A 42 21.72 -2.24 5.09
CA LEU A 42 20.73 -3.25 4.73
C LEU A 42 21.49 -4.56 4.51
N SER A 43 21.43 -5.50 5.45
CA SER A 43 21.89 -6.86 5.23
C SER A 43 20.86 -7.56 4.34
N GLY A 44 21.02 -7.41 3.02
CA GLY A 44 20.32 -8.18 2.00
C GLY A 44 21.33 -8.98 1.19
N ASP A 45 21.13 -10.29 1.10
CA ASP A 45 21.90 -11.22 0.29
C ASP A 45 22.14 -10.75 -1.16
N PRO A 46 23.24 -11.18 -1.81
CA PRO A 46 23.52 -10.86 -3.20
C PRO A 46 22.63 -11.71 -4.11
N SER A 47 21.38 -11.33 -4.26
CA SER A 47 20.55 -11.84 -5.35
C SER A 47 19.96 -10.66 -6.10
N HIS A 48 20.36 -10.56 -7.36
CA HIS A 48 19.96 -9.54 -8.34
C HIS A 48 20.71 -8.19 -8.24
N GLU A 49 21.99 -8.21 -8.67
CA GLU A 49 22.55 -7.07 -9.42
C GLU A 49 21.64 -6.82 -10.62
N THR A 50 20.63 -6.00 -10.44
CA THR A 50 19.79 -5.51 -11.51
C THR A 50 20.10 -4.04 -11.59
N GLU A 51 20.13 -3.51 -12.80
CA GLU A 51 20.27 -2.09 -13.17
C GLU A 51 19.28 -1.13 -12.46
N GLU A 52 18.46 -1.66 -11.54
CA GLU A 52 17.55 -0.99 -10.63
C GLU A 52 18.21 0.07 -9.73
N GLU A 53 19.51 -0.02 -9.42
CA GLU A 53 20.18 0.95 -8.54
C GLU A 53 20.23 2.37 -9.12
N ASN A 54 20.17 2.52 -10.45
CA ASN A 54 20.17 3.83 -11.12
C ASN A 54 18.77 4.37 -11.44
N LEU A 55 17.71 3.66 -11.07
CA LEU A 55 16.35 4.10 -11.36
C LEU A 55 15.89 5.19 -10.40
N LEU A 56 15.38 6.30 -10.94
CA LEU A 56 14.92 7.45 -10.17
C LEU A 56 13.67 7.12 -9.34
N ARG A 57 13.90 6.65 -8.11
CA ARG A 57 12.86 6.38 -7.11
C ARG A 57 12.54 7.65 -6.30
N GLY A 58 11.27 7.84 -5.93
CA GLY A 58 10.84 8.93 -5.04
C GLY A 58 10.68 10.32 -5.69
N LYS A 59 11.22 10.57 -6.89
CA LYS A 59 10.99 11.82 -7.63
C LYS A 59 9.62 11.82 -8.31
N ARG A 60 8.90 12.95 -8.25
CA ARG A 60 7.60 13.13 -8.92
C ARG A 60 7.73 12.99 -10.44
N PHE A 61 6.65 12.56 -11.08
CA PHE A 61 6.51 12.54 -12.54
C PHE A 61 6.29 13.96 -13.07
N SER A 62 6.99 14.30 -14.14
CA SER A 62 6.80 15.50 -14.95
C SER A 62 5.57 15.34 -15.86
N LYS A 63 5.04 16.45 -16.37
CA LYS A 63 3.94 16.43 -17.35
C LYS A 63 4.33 15.72 -18.65
N LEU A 64 5.57 15.92 -19.08
CA LEU A 64 6.12 15.23 -20.26
C LEU A 64 6.21 13.72 -20.02
N GLU A 65 6.64 13.29 -18.83
CA GLU A 65 6.63 11.87 -18.48
C GLU A 65 5.19 11.32 -18.48
N ASP A 66 4.21 12.09 -18.00
CA ASP A 66 2.80 11.67 -18.03
C ASP A 66 2.27 11.48 -19.46
N GLU A 67 2.68 12.33 -20.40
CA GLU A 67 2.33 12.20 -21.81
C GLU A 67 2.93 10.94 -22.42
N ILE A 68 4.22 10.67 -22.16
CA ILE A 68 4.89 9.43 -22.58
C ILE A 68 4.16 8.21 -22.01
N VAL A 69 3.77 8.24 -20.74
CA VAL A 69 3.02 7.12 -20.12
C VAL A 69 1.69 6.90 -20.83
N LYS A 70 0.95 7.97 -21.16
CA LYS A 70 -0.33 7.84 -21.88
C LYS A 70 -0.13 7.26 -23.27
N GLU A 71 0.81 7.80 -24.03
CA GLU A 71 1.13 7.35 -25.37
C GLU A 71 1.57 5.89 -25.39
N ALA A 72 2.47 5.49 -24.47
CA ALA A 72 2.94 4.11 -24.36
C ALA A 72 1.80 3.13 -24.06
N VAL A 73 0.81 3.52 -23.25
CA VAL A 73 -0.37 2.68 -22.97
C VAL A 73 -1.25 2.55 -24.21
N HIS A 74 -1.52 3.64 -24.94
CA HIS A 74 -2.32 3.59 -26.17
C HIS A 74 -1.62 2.77 -27.27
N ASN A 75 -0.32 2.99 -27.48
CA ASN A 75 0.47 2.24 -28.42
C ASN A 75 0.47 0.73 -28.11
N TYR A 76 0.57 0.36 -26.82
CA TYR A 76 0.44 -1.04 -26.42
C TYR A 76 -0.94 -1.63 -26.77
N ILE A 77 -2.03 -0.87 -26.60
CA ILE A 77 -3.38 -1.32 -26.97
C ILE A 77 -3.47 -1.57 -28.47
N ASP A 78 -2.90 -0.67 -29.28
CA ASP A 78 -2.93 -0.74 -30.74
C ASP A 78 -2.10 -1.91 -31.26
N ILE A 79 -0.86 -2.06 -30.78
CA ILE A 79 0.05 -3.16 -31.17
C ILE A 79 -0.56 -4.52 -30.80
N HIS A 80 -1.11 -4.64 -29.59
CA HIS A 80 -1.67 -5.90 -29.08
C HIS A 80 -3.15 -6.10 -29.46
N ASN A 81 -3.74 -5.20 -30.25
CA ASN A 81 -5.13 -5.27 -30.74
C ASN A 81 -6.16 -5.56 -29.64
N LEU A 82 -6.00 -4.95 -28.47
CA LEU A 82 -6.84 -5.25 -27.29
C LEU A 82 -8.26 -4.67 -27.37
N GLY A 83 -8.54 -3.89 -28.42
CA GLY A 83 -9.84 -3.27 -28.67
C GLY A 83 -10.21 -2.19 -27.66
N GLU A 84 -11.50 -1.81 -27.63
CA GLU A 84 -12.02 -0.73 -26.78
C GLU A 84 -11.88 -1.03 -25.26
N GLN A 85 -11.89 -2.32 -24.89
CA GLN A 85 -11.67 -2.75 -23.50
C GLN A 85 -10.17 -2.86 -23.13
N GLY A 86 -9.25 -2.62 -24.06
CA GLY A 86 -7.83 -2.77 -23.84
C GLY A 86 -7.29 -1.96 -22.66
N LEU A 87 -7.76 -0.72 -22.52
CA LEU A 87 -7.37 0.14 -21.41
C LEU A 87 -7.79 -0.47 -20.05
N GLN A 88 -9.03 -0.96 -19.94
CA GLN A 88 -9.51 -1.60 -18.70
C GLN A 88 -8.76 -2.90 -18.40
N LYS A 89 -8.43 -3.68 -19.43
CA LYS A 89 -7.63 -4.90 -19.28
C LYS A 89 -6.24 -4.59 -18.72
N ILE A 90 -5.54 -3.61 -19.28
CA ILE A 90 -4.19 -3.18 -18.85
C ILE A 90 -4.22 -2.61 -17.43
N LEU A 91 -5.19 -1.76 -17.10
CA LEU A 91 -5.34 -1.19 -15.76
C LEU A 91 -5.63 -2.25 -14.69
N ASN A 92 -6.21 -3.38 -15.08
CA ASN A 92 -6.49 -4.55 -14.26
C ASN A 92 -5.57 -5.74 -14.61
N SER A 93 -4.34 -5.49 -15.09
CA SER A 93 -3.46 -6.54 -15.61
C SER A 93 -3.08 -7.65 -14.62
N ARG A 94 -3.27 -7.44 -13.31
CA ARG A 94 -3.07 -8.50 -12.30
C ARG A 94 -4.14 -9.60 -12.39
N SER A 95 -5.35 -9.25 -12.83
CA SER A 95 -6.48 -10.18 -12.95
C SER A 95 -6.62 -10.74 -14.37
N ASN A 96 -5.96 -10.12 -15.35
CA ASN A 96 -6.04 -10.50 -16.76
C ASN A 96 -4.74 -11.17 -17.21
N PRO A 97 -4.70 -12.51 -17.38
CA PRO A 97 -3.49 -13.22 -17.78
C PRO A 97 -3.02 -12.84 -19.20
N GLU A 98 -3.94 -12.42 -20.07
CA GLU A 98 -3.66 -11.97 -21.46
C GLU A 98 -2.68 -10.80 -21.53
N VAL A 99 -2.76 -9.86 -20.59
CA VAL A 99 -1.89 -8.68 -20.51
C VAL A 99 -0.87 -8.80 -19.37
N LYS A 100 -0.60 -10.02 -18.91
CA LYS A 100 0.33 -10.25 -17.81
C LYS A 100 1.74 -9.84 -18.24
N GLY A 101 2.31 -8.87 -17.52
CA GLY A 101 3.64 -8.34 -17.82
C GLY A 101 3.63 -7.15 -18.79
N CYS A 102 2.47 -6.67 -19.25
CA CYS A 102 2.35 -5.49 -20.12
C CYS A 102 3.12 -4.27 -19.60
N TRP A 103 3.18 -4.09 -18.28
CA TRP A 103 3.87 -2.96 -17.66
C TRP A 103 5.39 -2.98 -17.84
N LYS A 104 6.00 -4.14 -18.12
CA LYS A 104 7.43 -4.21 -18.46
C LYS A 104 7.69 -3.57 -19.83
N GLU A 105 6.84 -3.87 -20.80
CA GLU A 105 6.90 -3.27 -22.15
C GLU A 105 6.54 -1.79 -22.10
N ILE A 106 5.43 -1.42 -21.47
CA ILE A 106 5.02 -0.01 -21.33
C ILE A 106 6.08 0.79 -20.56
N GLY A 107 6.66 0.21 -19.51
CA GLY A 107 7.70 0.83 -18.71
C GLY A 107 9.00 1.06 -19.47
N SER A 108 9.26 0.33 -20.55
CA SER A 108 10.44 0.51 -21.40
C SER A 108 10.48 1.88 -22.09
N ALA A 109 9.34 2.55 -22.24
CA ALA A 109 9.25 3.91 -22.75
C ALA A 109 9.93 4.95 -21.83
N ILE A 110 10.08 4.63 -20.53
CA ILE A 110 10.76 5.48 -19.55
C ILE A 110 11.81 4.64 -18.81
N PRO A 111 12.94 4.30 -19.45
CA PRO A 111 13.88 3.31 -18.94
C PRO A 111 14.58 3.72 -17.64
N TYR A 112 14.63 5.02 -17.34
CA TYR A 112 15.18 5.56 -16.09
C TYR A 112 14.18 5.55 -14.92
N ARG A 113 12.96 5.06 -15.13
CA ARG A 113 11.94 4.85 -14.09
C ARG A 113 11.66 3.35 -13.95
N PRO A 114 11.45 2.84 -12.73
CA PRO A 114 11.01 1.46 -12.58
C PRO A 114 9.59 1.32 -13.13
N TYR A 115 9.32 0.24 -13.85
CA TYR A 115 8.00 -0.04 -14.43
C TYR A 115 6.88 -0.05 -13.38
N THR A 116 7.20 -0.38 -12.13
CA THR A 116 6.26 -0.32 -11.01
C THR A 116 5.81 1.11 -10.71
N ALA A 117 6.71 2.10 -10.80
CA ALA A 117 6.35 3.51 -10.66
C ALA A 117 5.48 3.98 -11.83
N VAL A 118 5.79 3.53 -13.05
CA VAL A 118 4.98 3.80 -14.26
C VAL A 118 3.57 3.21 -14.10
N TYR A 119 3.45 1.98 -13.61
CA TYR A 119 2.17 1.34 -13.30
C TYR A 119 1.31 2.17 -12.35
N TYR A 120 1.86 2.54 -11.19
CA TYR A 120 1.12 3.36 -10.22
C TYR A 120 0.77 4.73 -10.79
N ARG A 121 1.66 5.32 -11.59
CA ARG A 121 1.39 6.61 -12.24
C ARG A 121 0.24 6.51 -13.23
N ALA A 122 0.25 5.50 -14.09
CA ALA A 122 -0.80 5.25 -15.05
C ALA A 122 -2.16 4.99 -14.37
N GLN A 123 -2.19 4.25 -13.26
CA GLN A 123 -3.43 4.10 -12.47
C GLN A 123 -3.99 5.45 -12.03
N VAL A 124 -3.14 6.37 -11.57
CA VAL A 124 -3.55 7.72 -11.19
C VAL A 124 -3.92 8.58 -12.39
N LEU A 125 -3.33 8.38 -13.57
CA LEU A 125 -3.68 9.16 -14.77
C LEU A 125 -5.03 8.73 -15.35
N PHE A 126 -5.31 7.44 -15.42
CA PHE A 126 -6.50 6.91 -16.10
C PHE A 126 -7.70 6.66 -15.18
N ARG A 127 -7.49 6.35 -13.88
CA ARG A 127 -8.62 6.12 -12.94
C ARG A 127 -9.04 7.38 -12.18
N ARG A 128 -8.33 8.47 -12.38
CA ARG A 128 -8.64 9.74 -11.75
C ARG A 128 -9.47 10.53 -12.74
N SER A 129 -10.72 10.82 -12.35
CA SER A 129 -11.62 11.67 -13.14
C SER A 129 -10.93 12.99 -13.47
N GLU A 130 -11.12 13.45 -14.71
CA GLU A 130 -10.58 14.72 -15.21
C GLU A 130 -11.08 15.90 -14.37
N THR A 131 -12.29 15.77 -13.82
CA THR A 131 -12.86 16.63 -12.79
C THR A 131 -12.42 16.16 -11.40
N ARG A 132 -11.62 17.00 -10.73
CA ARG A 132 -11.27 16.84 -9.29
C ARG A 132 -12.46 17.12 -8.36
N LYS A 133 -13.52 17.73 -8.88
CA LYS A 133 -14.70 18.13 -8.13
C LYS A 133 -15.67 16.95 -8.10
N TRP A 134 -16.04 16.52 -6.90
CA TRP A 134 -17.17 15.64 -6.71
C TRP A 134 -18.43 16.41 -7.10
N THR A 135 -19.26 15.84 -7.96
CA THR A 135 -20.58 16.39 -8.24
C THR A 135 -21.53 16.07 -7.08
N GLU A 136 -22.56 16.88 -6.87
CA GLU A 136 -23.50 16.68 -5.76
C GLU A 136 -24.19 15.30 -5.87
N GLU A 137 -24.45 14.83 -7.08
CA GLU A 137 -24.98 13.51 -7.38
C GLU A 137 -24.07 12.37 -6.87
N GLU A 138 -22.76 12.51 -7.01
CA GLU A 138 -21.80 11.54 -6.49
C GLU A 138 -21.76 11.58 -4.94
N TYR A 139 -21.96 12.74 -4.33
CA TYR A 139 -22.05 12.87 -2.87
C TYR A 139 -23.31 12.23 -2.30
N GLU A 140 -24.44 12.38 -2.96
CA GLU A 140 -25.69 11.73 -2.57
C GLU A 140 -25.58 10.21 -2.72
N MET A 141 -24.95 9.73 -3.79
CA MET A 141 -24.71 8.31 -4.01
C MET A 141 -23.81 7.71 -2.92
N VAL A 142 -22.73 8.41 -2.54
CA VAL A 142 -21.87 8.01 -1.41
C VAL A 142 -22.65 8.00 -0.09
N ARG A 143 -23.48 9.03 0.19
CA ARG A 143 -24.29 9.10 1.41
C ARG A 143 -25.31 7.97 1.49
N LYS A 144 -26.00 7.69 0.38
CA LYS A 144 -26.99 6.62 0.29
C LYS A 144 -26.33 5.25 0.45
N PHE A 145 -25.21 5.01 -0.20
CA PHE A 145 -24.52 3.72 -0.11
C PHE A 145 -23.86 3.49 1.25
N HIS A 146 -23.28 4.52 1.88
CA HIS A 146 -22.77 4.42 3.23
C HIS A 146 -23.88 4.09 4.24
N LYS A 147 -25.11 4.57 3.99
CA LYS A 147 -26.29 4.23 4.78
C LYS A 147 -26.75 2.78 4.57
N GLU A 148 -26.58 2.23 3.37
CA GLU A 148 -27.05 0.89 2.99
C GLU A 148 -26.02 -0.23 3.29
N HIS A 149 -24.73 0.02 3.11
CA HIS A 149 -23.66 -1.00 3.19
C HIS A 149 -22.60 -0.73 4.26
N GLY A 150 -22.75 0.34 5.05
CA GLY A 150 -21.81 0.73 6.10
C GLY A 150 -20.44 1.10 5.56
N ASN A 151 -19.37 0.69 6.27
CA ASN A 151 -17.99 1.07 5.93
C ASN A 151 -17.36 0.19 4.81
N ASN A 152 -18.19 -0.52 4.04
CA ASN A 152 -17.73 -1.29 2.89
C ASN A 152 -17.52 -0.35 1.69
N TRP A 153 -16.30 -0.27 1.19
CA TRP A 153 -15.84 0.85 0.37
C TRP A 153 -16.14 0.64 -1.13
N MET A 154 -16.78 1.65 -1.71
CA MET A 154 -17.38 1.71 -3.05
C MET A 154 -16.43 2.13 -4.17
N ALA A 155 -15.21 1.61 -4.20
CA ALA A 155 -14.27 2.04 -5.22
C ALA A 155 -14.69 1.60 -6.63
N ASP A 156 -15.36 0.45 -6.74
CA ASP A 156 -15.68 -0.15 -8.04
C ASP A 156 -17.01 0.39 -8.62
N GLU A 157 -17.99 0.79 -7.79
CA GLU A 157 -19.28 1.35 -8.26
C GLU A 157 -19.24 2.84 -8.62
N LEU A 158 -18.36 3.64 -7.99
CA LEU A 158 -18.24 5.08 -8.27
C LEU A 158 -17.31 5.41 -9.44
N GLY A 159 -16.68 4.41 -10.06
CA GLY A 159 -15.66 4.63 -11.10
C GLY A 159 -14.43 5.42 -10.61
N LYS A 160 -14.25 5.58 -9.29
CA LYS A 160 -13.17 6.38 -8.68
C LYS A 160 -12.19 5.51 -7.92
N HIS A 161 -10.91 5.88 -7.97
CA HIS A 161 -9.86 5.14 -7.28
C HIS A 161 -10.08 5.05 -5.76
N ARG A 162 -9.91 3.86 -5.19
CA ARG A 162 -10.04 3.52 -3.75
C ARG A 162 -9.38 4.48 -2.76
N PHE A 163 -8.27 5.13 -3.14
CA PHE A 163 -7.61 6.14 -2.29
C PHE A 163 -8.40 7.45 -2.16
N HIS A 164 -9.20 7.83 -3.16
CA HIS A 164 -10.00 9.05 -3.13
C HIS A 164 -11.29 8.87 -2.33
N ALA A 165 -11.88 7.66 -2.33
CA ALA A 165 -13.04 7.33 -1.51
C ALA A 165 -12.74 7.40 -0.01
N LYS A 166 -11.54 6.99 0.43
CA LYS A 166 -11.15 7.01 1.86
C LYS A 166 -10.86 8.40 2.45
N ALA A 167 -10.57 9.40 1.64
CA ALA A 167 -10.11 10.71 2.13
C ALA A 167 -11.25 11.61 2.67
N LYS A 168 -12.52 11.20 2.56
CA LYS A 168 -13.68 12.08 2.80
C LYS A 168 -14.63 11.65 3.93
N THR A 169 -14.45 10.47 4.52
CA THR A 169 -15.30 9.97 5.63
C THR A 169 -14.75 10.24 7.03
N GLY A 170 -13.72 11.08 7.15
CA GLY A 170 -13.06 11.45 8.41
C GLY A 170 -13.39 12.86 8.92
N GLN A 171 -14.50 13.48 8.48
CA GLN A 171 -15.01 14.75 9.01
C GLN A 171 -16.44 14.57 9.50
#